data_AF-A0A9W6N8L8-F1
#
_entry.id   AF-A0A9W6N8L8-F1
#
_cell.length_a   1.000
_cell.length_b   1.000
_cell.length_c   1.000
_cell.angle_alpha   90.00
_cell.angle_beta   90.00
_cell.angle_gamma   90.00
#
_symmetry.space_group_name_H-M   'P 1'
#
loop_
_entity.id
_entity.type
_entity.pdbx_description
1 polymer ?
#
loop_
_entity_poly.entity_id
_entity_poly.type
_entity_poly.pdbx_seq_one_letter_code
_entity_poly.pdbx_strand_id
1 'polypeptide(L)'
;MLARIAARLIVAPLGFTLGLLAGMLALAIISANHFGDVALFPDEIVLLGVDMTIGAWTVILVLGPLVGAPAIVAVLIGEMFAIRSWAYYAIAGAVTAFAPWALLPSGVDGPLFTAADILACGFVGGLVHWLVAGRGAGLDAAAGAPADRPPSA
;
A
#
# COMPACT_ATOMS: atom_id res chain seq x y z
N MET A 1 20.72 -18.24 -5.34
CA MET A 1 20.64 -16.82 -4.94
C MET A 1 19.99 -15.96 -6.03
N LEU A 2 20.54 -15.92 -7.26
CA LEU A 2 20.01 -15.11 -8.38
C LEU A 2 18.54 -15.36 -8.73
N ALA A 3 18.08 -16.61 -8.79
CA ALA A 3 16.69 -16.93 -9.10
C ALA A 3 15.68 -16.42 -8.04
N ARG A 4 16.09 -16.36 -6.75
CA ARG A 4 15.25 -15.80 -5.68
C ARG A 4 15.21 -14.28 -5.74
N ILE A 5 16.35 -13.64 -6.05
CA ILE A 5 16.42 -12.19 -6.25
C ILE A 5 15.57 -11.78 -7.47
N ALA A 6 15.66 -12.52 -8.58
CA ALA A 6 14.83 -12.29 -9.77
C ALA A 6 13.34 -12.48 -9.48
N ALA A 7 12.96 -13.52 -8.73
CA ALA A 7 11.57 -13.71 -8.30
C ALA A 7 11.09 -12.58 -7.39
N ARG A 8 11.93 -12.10 -6.45
CA ARG A 8 11.62 -10.96 -5.57
C ARG A 8 11.46 -9.65 -6.33
N LEU A 9 12.26 -9.44 -7.37
CA LEU A 9 12.18 -8.28 -8.25
C LEU A 9 10.80 -8.19 -8.95
N ILE A 10 10.09 -9.31 -9.11
CA ILE A 10 8.76 -9.36 -9.71
C ILE A 10 7.66 -9.42 -8.64
N VAL A 11 7.83 -10.23 -7.60
CA VAL A 11 6.81 -10.45 -6.56
C VAL A 11 6.63 -9.24 -5.66
N ALA A 12 7.70 -8.50 -5.33
CA ALA A 12 7.61 -7.29 -4.51
C ALA A 12 6.77 -6.19 -5.18
N PRO A 13 7.01 -5.78 -6.44
CA PRO A 13 6.14 -4.80 -7.11
C PRO A 13 4.73 -5.34 -7.36
N LEU A 14 4.56 -6.65 -7.59
CA LEU A 14 3.23 -7.25 -7.67
C LEU A 14 2.47 -7.14 -6.35
N GLY A 15 3.12 -7.43 -5.22
CA GLY A 15 2.52 -7.27 -3.90
C GLY A 15 2.19 -5.81 -3.59
N PHE A 16 3.04 -4.87 -4.01
CA PHE A 16 2.79 -3.44 -3.88
C PHE A 16 1.58 -2.99 -4.70
N THR A 17 1.50 -3.38 -5.97
CA THR A 17 0.36 -3.03 -6.85
C THR A 17 -0.96 -3.61 -6.36
N LEU A 18 -0.96 -4.88 -5.92
CA LEU A 18 -2.14 -5.49 -5.30
C LEU A 18 -2.52 -4.83 -3.98
N GLY A 19 -1.53 -4.42 -3.18
CA GLY A 19 -1.76 -3.65 -1.95
C GLY A 19 -2.41 -2.29 -2.23
N LEU A 20 -1.91 -1.56 -3.24
CA LEU A 20 -2.51 -0.29 -3.66
C LEU A 20 -3.97 -0.47 -4.11
N LEU A 21 -4.25 -1.47 -4.95
CA LEU A 21 -5.60 -1.77 -5.40
C LEU A 21 -6.53 -2.12 -4.24
N ALA A 22 -6.06 -2.89 -3.26
CA ALA A 22 -6.84 -3.23 -2.08
C ALA A 22 -7.11 -2.03 -1.18
N GLY A 23 -6.12 -1.16 -0.97
CA GLY A 23 -6.31 0.09 -0.23
C GLY A 23 -7.28 1.04 -0.94
N MET A 24 -7.18 1.16 -2.26
CA MET A 24 -8.11 1.95 -3.07
C MET A 24 -9.54 1.39 -3.03
N LEU A 25 -9.68 0.07 -3.09
CA LEU A 25 -10.98 -0.60 -2.93
C LEU A 25 -11.57 -0.37 -1.53
N ALA A 26 -10.76 -0.45 -0.48
CA ALA A 26 -11.20 -0.15 0.88
C ALA A 26 -11.70 1.29 1.00
N LEU A 27 -10.98 2.25 0.44
CA LEU A 27 -11.39 3.66 0.42
C LEU A 27 -12.68 3.85 -0.37
N ALA A 28 -12.82 3.19 -1.52
CA ALA A 28 -14.04 3.24 -2.33
C ALA A 28 -15.26 2.70 -1.57
N ILE A 29 -15.10 1.59 -0.83
CA ILE A 29 -16.17 1.02 0.01
C ILE A 29 -16.57 1.98 1.13
N ILE A 30 -15.58 2.59 1.80
CA ILE A 30 -15.83 3.61 2.83
C ILE A 30 -16.59 4.80 2.21
N SER A 31 -16.15 5.26 1.04
CA SER A 31 -16.74 6.39 0.32
C SER A 31 -18.12 6.11 -0.25
N ALA A 32 -18.48 4.86 -0.51
CA ALA A 32 -19.78 4.47 -1.07
C ALA A 32 -20.96 4.99 -0.22
N ASN A 33 -20.76 5.18 1.09
CA ASN A 33 -21.76 5.70 2.00
C ASN A 33 -22.06 7.20 1.81
N HIS A 34 -21.23 7.93 1.05
CA HIS A 34 -21.40 9.36 0.78
C HIS A 34 -22.10 9.67 -0.56
N PHE A 35 -22.40 8.66 -1.39
CA PHE A 35 -22.99 8.86 -2.73
C PHE A 35 -24.52 8.99 -2.75
N GLY A 36 -25.20 8.87 -1.61
CA GLY A 36 -26.67 8.96 -1.53
C GLY A 36 -27.26 10.27 -2.07
N ASP A 37 -26.48 11.35 -2.02
CA ASP A 37 -26.92 12.70 -2.41
C ASP A 37 -26.77 12.99 -3.92
N VAL A 38 -25.98 12.18 -4.65
CA VAL A 38 -25.62 12.43 -6.06
C VAL A 38 -26.78 12.13 -7.03
N ALA A 39 -27.76 11.33 -6.61
CA ALA A 39 -28.91 10.95 -7.43
C ALA A 39 -29.93 12.08 -7.65
N LEU A 40 -29.79 13.22 -6.96
CA LEU A 40 -30.75 14.33 -6.99
C LEU A 40 -30.51 15.35 -8.13
N PHE A 41 -29.34 15.33 -8.80
CA PHE A 41 -28.94 16.36 -9.77
C PHE A 41 -28.33 15.79 -11.06
N PRO A 42 -29.14 15.27 -12.00
CA PRO A 42 -28.66 14.54 -13.17
C PRO A 42 -27.82 15.38 -14.15
N ASP A 43 -28.04 16.69 -14.24
CA ASP A 43 -27.33 17.59 -15.15
C ASP A 43 -25.93 17.95 -14.63
N GLU A 44 -25.71 17.85 -13.32
CA GLU A 44 -24.43 18.09 -12.66
C GLU A 44 -23.50 16.88 -12.76
N ILE A 45 -24.01 15.69 -13.12
CA ILE A 45 -23.26 14.44 -13.22
C ILE A 45 -22.13 14.53 -14.26
N VAL A 46 -22.36 15.20 -15.39
CA VAL A 46 -21.35 15.31 -16.45
C VAL A 46 -20.20 16.21 -15.99
N LEU A 47 -20.52 17.34 -15.34
CA LEU A 47 -19.52 18.27 -14.83
C LEU A 47 -18.76 17.65 -13.65
N LEU A 48 -19.47 16.99 -12.74
CA LEU A 48 -18.90 16.24 -11.62
C LEU A 48 -18.01 15.09 -12.10
N GLY A 49 -18.41 14.39 -13.16
CA GLY A 49 -17.60 13.32 -13.76
C GLY A 49 -16.29 13.82 -14.35
N VAL A 50 -16.30 14.98 -15.02
CA VAL A 50 -15.09 15.63 -15.51
C VAL A 50 -14.19 16.08 -14.36
N ASP A 51 -14.76 16.71 -13.33
CA ASP A 51 -14.02 17.23 -12.18
C ASP A 51 -13.41 16.10 -11.33
N MET A 52 -14.15 15.02 -11.11
CA MET A 52 -13.63 13.80 -10.47
C MET A 52 -12.53 13.15 -11.30
N THR A 53 -12.64 13.13 -12.64
CA THR A 53 -11.60 12.55 -13.50
C THR A 53 -10.32 13.35 -13.41
N ILE A 54 -10.40 14.68 -13.58
CA ILE A 54 -9.24 15.58 -13.49
C ILE A 54 -8.62 15.51 -12.09
N GLY A 55 -9.45 15.60 -11.04
CA GLY A 55 -9.01 15.49 -9.65
C GLY A 55 -8.32 14.16 -9.35
N ALA A 56 -8.85 13.04 -9.85
CA ALA A 56 -8.23 11.72 -9.70
C ALA A 56 -6.83 11.67 -10.34
N TRP A 57 -6.67 12.21 -11.56
CA TRP A 57 -5.35 12.28 -12.21
C TRP A 57 -4.37 13.16 -11.45
N THR A 58 -4.81 14.32 -10.95
CA THR A 58 -3.98 15.21 -10.14
C THR A 58 -3.52 14.52 -8.85
N VAL A 59 -4.43 13.84 -8.16
CA VAL A 59 -4.12 13.05 -6.95
C VAL A 59 -3.11 11.95 -7.26
N ILE A 60 -3.31 11.19 -8.34
CA ILE A 60 -2.39 10.11 -8.74
C ILE A 60 -0.99 10.66 -9.04
N LEU A 61 -0.88 11.75 -9.80
CA LEU A 61 0.40 12.30 -10.24
C LEU A 61 1.17 12.99 -9.10
N VAL A 62 0.47 13.67 -8.19
CA VAL A 62 1.09 14.42 -7.10
C VAL A 62 1.31 13.55 -5.87
N LEU A 63 0.29 12.81 -5.42
CA LEU A 63 0.37 12.01 -4.20
C LEU A 63 0.93 10.61 -4.44
N GLY A 64 0.82 10.06 -5.65
CA GLY A 64 1.35 8.73 -5.98
C GLY A 64 2.83 8.57 -5.63
N PRO A 65 3.73 9.47 -6.06
CA PRO A 65 5.14 9.42 -5.68
C PRO A 65 5.38 9.60 -4.18
N LEU A 66 4.59 10.46 -3.54
CA LEU A 66 4.69 10.79 -2.11
C LEU A 66 4.28 9.63 -1.19
N VAL A 67 3.30 8.83 -1.60
CA VAL A 67 2.90 7.58 -0.93
C VAL A 67 3.85 6.44 -1.32
N GLY A 68 4.23 6.38 -2.60
CA GLY A 68 5.03 5.28 -3.15
C GLY A 68 6.46 5.25 -2.62
N ALA A 69 7.14 6.40 -2.54
CA ALA A 69 8.52 6.46 -2.07
C ALA A 69 8.72 5.86 -0.65
N PRO A 70 7.98 6.29 0.39
CA PRO A 70 8.14 5.72 1.73
C PRO A 70 7.68 4.26 1.80
N ALA A 71 6.71 3.84 0.98
CA ALA A 71 6.28 2.45 0.92
C ALA A 71 7.37 1.54 0.32
N ILE A 72 8.06 1.99 -0.74
CA ILE A 72 9.22 1.30 -1.31
C ILE A 72 10.32 1.17 -0.26
N VAL A 73 10.61 2.24 0.48
CA VAL A 73 11.61 2.22 1.56
C VAL A 73 11.25 1.18 2.62
N ALA A 74 9.99 1.12 3.07
CA ALA A 74 9.54 0.12 4.03
C ALA A 74 9.69 -1.31 3.50
N VAL A 75 9.34 -1.56 2.23
CA VAL A 75 9.53 -2.88 1.61
C VAL A 75 11.01 -3.26 1.57
N LEU A 76 11.89 -2.33 1.19
CA LEU A 76 13.34 -2.57 1.16
C LEU A 76 13.91 -2.87 2.56
N ILE A 77 13.49 -2.15 3.59
CA ILE A 77 13.86 -2.44 4.98
C ILE A 77 13.39 -3.85 5.37
N GLY A 78 12.13 -4.19 5.06
CA GLY A 78 11.60 -5.52 5.33
C GLY A 78 12.40 -6.64 4.66
N GLU A 79 12.84 -6.44 3.42
CA GLU A 79 13.69 -7.39 2.70
C GLU A 79 15.11 -7.48 3.26
N MET A 80 15.75 -6.33 3.56
CA MET A 80 17.12 -6.27 4.08
C MET A 80 17.26 -6.95 5.45
N PHE A 81 16.25 -6.80 6.30
CA PHE A 81 16.24 -7.35 7.66
C PHE A 81 15.44 -8.66 7.77
N ALA A 82 14.98 -9.23 6.66
CA ALA A 82 14.16 -10.44 6.63
C ALA A 82 12.92 -10.37 7.56
N ILE A 83 12.28 -9.20 7.63
CA ILE A 83 11.12 -8.96 8.50
C ILE A 83 9.88 -9.60 7.85
N ARG A 84 9.38 -10.68 8.46
CA ARG A 84 8.18 -11.42 7.98
C ARG A 84 6.90 -11.07 8.74
N SER A 85 6.94 -10.06 9.60
CA SER A 85 5.82 -9.67 10.47
C SER A 85 4.71 -8.96 9.70
N TRP A 86 3.47 -9.46 9.80
CA TRP A 86 2.31 -8.79 9.21
C TRP A 86 2.11 -7.38 9.77
N ALA A 87 2.38 -7.18 11.07
CA ALA A 87 2.18 -5.92 11.76
C ALA A 87 3.13 -4.84 11.22
N TYR A 88 4.36 -5.22 10.86
CA TYR A 88 5.32 -4.30 10.25
C TYR A 88 4.78 -3.70 8.95
N TYR A 89 4.33 -4.55 8.03
CA TYR A 89 3.81 -4.10 6.73
C TYR A 89 2.48 -3.36 6.85
N ALA A 90 1.61 -3.77 7.76
CA ALA A 90 0.33 -3.10 7.99
C ALA A 90 0.52 -1.68 8.57
N ILE A 91 1.41 -1.52 9.56
CA ILE A 91 1.75 -0.21 10.13
C ILE A 91 2.48 0.66 9.10
N ALA A 92 3.45 0.08 8.36
CA ALA A 92 4.13 0.79 7.30
C ALA A 92 3.14 1.31 6.25
N GLY A 93 2.20 0.46 5.81
CA GLY A 93 1.13 0.85 4.89
C GLY A 93 0.29 2.02 5.44
N ALA A 94 -0.17 1.94 6.69
CA ALA A 94 -0.93 3.01 7.34
C ALA A 94 -0.16 4.33 7.41
N VAL A 95 1.12 4.30 7.81
CA VAL A 95 1.98 5.49 7.90
C VAL A 95 2.24 6.10 6.51
N THR A 96 2.49 5.26 5.50
CA THR A 96 2.77 5.73 4.14
C THR A 96 1.57 6.38 3.47
N ALA A 97 0.34 5.93 3.79
CA ALA A 97 -0.89 6.56 3.33
C ALA A 97 -1.18 7.86 4.10
N PHE A 98 -0.98 7.85 5.42
CA PHE A 98 -1.28 8.98 6.29
C PHE A 98 -0.35 10.17 6.07
N ALA A 99 0.94 9.95 5.87
CA ALA A 99 1.92 11.04 5.82
C ALA A 99 1.65 12.05 4.69
N PRO A 100 1.40 11.64 3.42
CA PRO A 100 1.03 12.58 2.37
C PRO A 100 -0.33 13.24 2.65
N TRP A 101 -1.31 12.47 3.14
CA TRP A 101 -2.64 12.99 3.49
C TRP A 101 -2.58 14.12 4.52
N ALA A 102 -1.77 13.95 5.57
CA ALA A 102 -1.59 14.95 6.63
C ALA A 102 -0.90 16.24 6.16
N LEU A 103 -0.22 16.20 5.00
CA LEU A 103 0.43 17.36 4.39
C LEU A 103 -0.48 18.11 3.41
N LEU A 104 -1.63 17.56 3.04
CA LEU A 104 -2.56 18.28 2.16
C LEU A 104 -3.23 19.43 2.91
N PRO A 105 -3.33 20.62 2.28
CA PRO A 105 -4.18 21.68 2.78
C PRO A 105 -5.63 21.18 2.88
N SER A 106 -6.28 21.40 4.02
CA SER A 106 -7.72 21.23 4.14
C SER A 106 -8.43 22.35 3.38
N GLY A 107 -9.45 21.99 2.60
CA GLY A 107 -10.33 22.95 1.92
C GLY A 107 -11.24 23.69 2.90
N VAL A 108 -12.04 24.62 2.39
CA VAL A 108 -12.98 25.44 3.19
C VAL A 108 -13.99 24.56 3.94
N ASP A 109 -14.35 23.41 3.36
CA ASP A 109 -15.29 22.44 3.94
C ASP A 109 -14.60 21.34 4.77
N GLY A 110 -13.28 21.45 5.00
CA GLY A 110 -12.49 20.45 5.70
C GLY A 110 -12.02 19.28 4.82
N PRO A 111 -11.33 18.28 5.39
CA PRO A 111 -10.82 17.14 4.64
C PRO A 111 -11.92 16.17 4.22
N LEU A 112 -11.90 15.75 2.95
CA LEU A 112 -12.86 14.81 2.34
C LEU A 112 -12.92 13.43 3.01
N PHE A 113 -11.82 13.01 3.63
CA PHE A 113 -11.69 11.74 4.33
C PHE A 113 -11.16 11.99 5.73
N THR A 114 -11.57 11.18 6.70
CA THR A 114 -11.02 11.28 8.06
C THR A 114 -9.63 10.62 8.13
N ALA A 115 -8.84 10.99 9.14
CA ALA A 115 -7.56 10.32 9.40
C ALA A 115 -7.72 8.80 9.59
N ALA A 116 -8.82 8.37 10.21
CA ALA A 116 -9.12 6.97 10.44
C ALA A 116 -9.34 6.20 9.12
N ASP A 117 -10.05 6.81 8.16
CA ASP A 117 -10.30 6.21 6.85
C ASP A 117 -8.99 5.97 6.10
N ILE A 118 -8.11 6.97 6.07
CA ILE A 118 -6.82 6.90 5.39
C ILE A 118 -5.90 5.86 6.05
N LEU A 119 -5.84 5.84 7.38
CA LEU A 119 -5.08 4.85 8.13
C LEU A 119 -5.59 3.43 7.87
N ALA A 120 -6.92 3.23 7.85
CA ALA A 120 -7.52 1.94 7.55
C ALA A 120 -7.19 1.46 6.12
N CYS A 121 -7.24 2.35 5.14
CA CYS A 121 -6.91 2.02 3.75
C CYS A 121 -5.43 1.64 3.58
N GLY A 122 -4.54 2.41 4.19
CA GLY A 122 -3.10 2.11 4.20
C GLY A 122 -2.81 0.78 4.91
N PHE A 123 -3.50 0.50 6.02
CA PHE A 123 -3.38 -0.76 6.75
C PHE A 123 -3.78 -1.97 5.91
N VAL A 124 -4.94 -1.89 5.22
CA VAL A 124 -5.40 -2.96 4.31
C VAL A 124 -4.41 -3.18 3.17
N GLY A 125 -3.90 -2.11 2.56
CA GLY A 125 -2.90 -2.23 1.50
C GLY A 125 -1.60 -2.88 1.97
N GLY A 126 -1.13 -2.51 3.16
CA GLY A 126 0.04 -3.13 3.80
C GLY A 126 -0.15 -4.61 4.12
N LEU A 127 -1.34 -5.01 4.58
CA LEU A 127 -1.68 -6.42 4.81
C LEU A 127 -1.70 -7.24 3.53
N VAL A 128 -2.29 -6.71 2.46
CA VAL A 128 -2.32 -7.40 1.15
C VAL A 128 -0.91 -7.54 0.59
N HIS A 129 -0.08 -6.51 0.69
CA HIS A 129 1.34 -6.63 0.33
C HIS A 129 2.04 -7.76 1.12
N TRP A 130 1.82 -7.83 2.43
CA TRP A 130 2.41 -8.88 3.27
C TRP A 130 1.96 -10.28 2.83
N LEU A 131 0.67 -10.46 2.53
CA LEU A 131 0.11 -11.74 2.07
C LEU A 131 0.76 -12.21 0.76
N VAL A 132 1.06 -11.29 -0.16
CA VAL A 132 1.63 -11.61 -1.48
C VAL A 132 3.16 -11.79 -1.41
N ALA A 133 3.87 -10.85 -0.79
CA ALA A 133 5.33 -10.76 -0.88
C ALA A 133 6.06 -10.85 0.47
N GLY A 134 5.45 -10.30 1.54
CA GLY A 134 6.10 -10.16 2.86
C GLY A 134 6.33 -11.47 3.62
N ARG A 135 5.51 -12.51 3.41
CA ARG A 135 5.65 -13.80 4.11
C ARG A 135 6.98 -14.52 3.87
N GLY A 136 7.62 -14.27 2.73
CA GLY A 136 8.90 -14.89 2.40
C GLY A 136 10.11 -13.97 2.56
N ALA A 137 9.93 -12.74 3.08
CA ALA A 137 10.96 -11.70 3.07
C ALA A 137 12.30 -12.20 3.65
N GLY A 138 13.39 -11.74 3.04
CA GLY A 138 14.75 -12.11 3.44
C GLY A 138 15.59 -12.76 2.33
N LEU A 139 16.90 -12.50 2.40
CA LEU A 139 17.93 -12.98 1.47
C LEU A 139 18.78 -14.10 2.11
N ASP A 140 18.18 -14.95 2.95
CA ASP A 140 18.92 -15.96 3.73
C ASP A 140 19.71 -16.90 2.80
N ALA A 141 21.04 -16.89 2.95
CA ALA A 141 21.98 -17.72 2.22
C ALA A 141 22.00 -19.21 2.67
N ALA A 142 21.20 -19.57 3.68
CA ALA A 142 21.31 -20.83 4.43
C ALA A 142 20.64 -22.05 3.75
N ALA A 143 20.88 -22.25 2.45
CA ALA A 143 20.54 -23.49 1.75
C ALA A 143 21.78 -24.34 1.40
N GLY A 144 22.93 -24.08 2.04
CA GLY A 144 24.22 -24.67 1.68
C GLY A 144 25.13 -25.06 2.83
N ALA A 145 24.66 -25.20 4.07
CA ALA A 145 25.45 -25.84 5.12
C ALA A 145 25.11 -27.34 5.16
N PRO A 146 26.00 -28.25 4.72
CA PRO A 146 25.86 -29.66 5.05
C PRO A 146 25.80 -29.78 6.56
N ALA A 147 24.82 -30.54 7.06
CA ALA A 147 24.67 -30.84 8.47
C ALA A 147 26.03 -31.29 9.05
N ASP A 148 26.49 -30.55 10.05
CA ASP A 148 27.49 -31.01 10.99
C ASP A 148 27.01 -32.35 11.55
N ARG A 149 27.64 -33.43 11.12
CA ARG A 149 27.46 -34.77 11.67
C ARG A 149 28.70 -35.02 12.53
N PRO A 150 28.62 -34.90 13.86
CA PRO A 150 29.75 -35.30 14.70
C PRO A 150 30.00 -36.81 14.47
N PRO A 151 31.27 -37.24 14.34
CA PRO A 151 31.59 -38.66 14.25
C PRO A 151 31.15 -39.35 15.54
N SER A 152 30.21 -40.30 15.41
CA SER A 152 29.89 -41.24 16.49
C SER A 152 31.13 -42.06 16.80
N ALA A 153 31.59 -41.97 18.05
CA ALA A 153 32.69 -42.74 18.61
C ALA A 153 32.42 -44.26 18.61
#